data_AF-A0A6P0WUD6-F1
#
_entry.id   AF-A0A6P0WUD6-F1
#
_cell.length_a   1.000
_cell.length_b   1.000
_cell.length_c   1.000
_cell.angle_alpha   90.00
_cell.angle_beta   90.00
_cell.angle_gamma   90.00
#
_symmetry.space_group_name_H-M   'P 1'
#
loop_
_entity.id
_entity.type
_entity.pdbx_description
1 polymer ?
#
loop_
_entity_poly.entity_id
_entity_poly.type
_entity_poly.pdbx_seq_one_letter_code
_entity_poly.pdbx_strand_id
1 'polypeptide(L)'
;MLSSCGTNTPTLGLAPTRQLVQKAIAFQVSQTQQQLTQRLQSPPSQLEITQVKFKQIEPFFIGDLATYRVLGTYSLTIELPKQRVTQQQNLFDIYLQRQKEGKTWRLAVPQGIEQGKPSSWQTYLIR
;
A
#
# COMPACT_ATOMS: atom_id res chain seq x y z
N MET A 1 -1.98 4.61 43.00
CA MET A 1 -1.72 5.21 41.67
C MET A 1 -1.75 4.08 40.64
N LEU A 2 -2.70 4.11 39.72
CA LEU A 2 -2.86 3.07 38.69
C LEU A 2 -2.22 3.56 37.39
N SER A 3 -1.02 3.08 37.09
CA SER A 3 -0.36 3.32 35.81
C SER A 3 -1.02 2.43 34.74
N SER A 4 -2.06 2.96 34.10
CA SER A 4 -2.59 2.38 32.87
C SER A 4 -1.68 2.78 31.71
N CYS A 5 -0.67 1.97 31.42
CA CYS A 5 0.02 2.02 30.14
C CYS A 5 -0.91 1.42 29.08
N GLY A 6 -1.88 2.20 28.62
CA GLY A 6 -2.61 1.90 27.40
C GLY A 6 -1.60 1.88 26.26
N THR A 7 -1.39 0.73 25.64
CA THR A 7 -0.57 0.62 24.43
C THR A 7 -1.19 1.54 23.38
N ASN A 8 -0.54 2.68 23.11
CA ASN A 8 -0.94 3.63 22.07
C ASN A 8 -0.73 2.98 20.69
N THR A 9 -1.63 2.07 20.31
CA THR A 9 -1.71 1.48 18.98
C THR A 9 -2.99 1.97 18.31
N PRO A 10 -2.95 2.36 17.03
CA PRO A 10 -4.16 2.74 16.31
C PRO A 10 -5.21 1.63 16.36
N THR A 11 -6.48 2.00 16.48
CA THR A 11 -7.57 1.03 16.55
C THR A 11 -7.79 0.37 15.18
N LEU A 12 -8.05 -0.94 15.16
CA LEU A 12 -8.35 -1.67 13.91
C LEU A 12 -9.68 -1.24 13.28
N GLY A 13 -10.61 -0.67 14.05
CA GLY A 13 -11.87 -0.11 13.51
C GLY A 13 -11.65 1.07 12.55
N LEU A 14 -10.44 1.65 12.54
CA LEU A 14 -10.03 2.73 11.64
C LEU A 14 -9.08 2.25 10.53
N ALA A 15 -8.91 0.94 10.36
CA ALA A 15 -8.07 0.34 9.34
C ALA A 15 -8.55 0.69 7.91
N PRO A 16 -7.63 0.67 6.93
CA PRO A 16 -7.97 0.98 5.54
C PRO A 16 -8.96 -0.03 4.95
N THR A 17 -9.85 0.46 4.09
CA THR A 17 -10.79 -0.42 3.37
C THR A 17 -10.06 -1.20 2.27
N ARG A 18 -10.64 -2.32 1.84
CA ARG A 18 -10.11 -3.12 0.72
C ARG A 18 -9.97 -2.32 -0.57
N GLN A 19 -10.95 -1.45 -0.86
CA GLN A 19 -10.92 -0.59 -2.03
C GLN A 19 -9.76 0.41 -1.99
N LEU A 20 -9.47 0.97 -0.80
CA LEU A 20 -8.32 1.86 -0.63
C LEU A 20 -7.00 1.11 -0.83
N VAL A 21 -6.86 -0.10 -0.26
CA VAL A 21 -5.69 -0.97 -0.48
C VAL A 21 -5.52 -1.30 -1.96
N GLN A 22 -6.61 -1.64 -2.67
CA GLN A 22 -6.59 -1.89 -4.10
C GLN A 22 -6.06 -0.68 -4.89
N LYS A 23 -6.54 0.53 -4.57
CA LYS A 23 -6.04 1.77 -5.19
C LYS A 23 -4.56 2.00 -4.91
N ALA A 24 -4.09 1.74 -3.69
CA ALA A 24 -2.69 1.89 -3.34
C ALA A 24 -1.78 0.89 -4.07
N ILE A 25 -2.20 -0.38 -4.19
CA ILE A 25 -1.51 -1.40 -5.00
C ILE A 25 -1.48 -0.95 -6.46
N ALA A 26 -2.63 -0.53 -7.02
CA ALA A 26 -2.70 -0.05 -8.40
C ALA A 26 -1.75 1.13 -8.63
N PHE A 27 -1.68 2.08 -7.69
CA PHE A 27 -0.75 3.20 -7.77
C PHE A 27 0.72 2.74 -7.82
N GLN A 28 1.14 1.82 -6.95
CA GLN A 28 2.51 1.27 -6.99
C GLN A 28 2.81 0.54 -8.30
N VAL A 29 1.89 -0.32 -8.76
CA VAL A 29 2.07 -1.06 -10.01
C VAL A 29 2.13 -0.11 -11.21
N SER A 30 1.29 0.92 -11.25
CA SER A 30 1.32 1.95 -12.29
C SER A 30 2.64 2.71 -12.35
N GLN A 31 3.25 3.04 -11.20
CA GLN A 31 4.57 3.68 -11.18
C GLN A 31 5.64 2.78 -11.80
N THR A 32 5.68 1.51 -11.42
CA THR A 32 6.61 0.53 -12.00
C THR A 32 6.38 0.38 -13.50
N GLN A 33 5.12 0.29 -13.93
CA GLN A 33 4.78 0.19 -15.34
C GLN A 33 5.24 1.42 -16.13
N GLN A 34 5.02 2.64 -15.62
CA GLN A 34 5.47 3.86 -16.28
C GLN A 34 6.99 3.86 -16.48
N GLN A 35 7.76 3.45 -15.47
CA GLN A 35 9.21 3.32 -15.59
C GLN A 35 9.62 2.31 -16.65
N LEU A 36 8.95 1.14 -16.70
CA LEU A 36 9.21 0.11 -17.71
C LEU A 36 8.85 0.58 -19.12
N THR A 37 7.71 1.26 -19.26
CA THR A 37 7.18 1.80 -20.51
C THR A 37 8.16 2.79 -21.13
N GLN A 38 8.72 3.68 -20.31
CA GLN A 38 9.75 4.64 -20.72
C GLN A 38 11.03 3.96 -21.20
N ARG A 39 11.49 2.91 -20.49
CA ARG A 39 12.71 2.16 -20.85
C ARG A 39 12.54 1.33 -22.12
N LEU A 40 11.36 0.75 -22.33
CA LEU A 40 11.06 -0.12 -23.47
C LEU A 40 10.52 0.64 -24.69
N GLN A 41 10.32 1.96 -24.59
CA GLN A 41 9.68 2.78 -25.62
C GLN A 41 8.35 2.18 -26.12
N SER A 42 7.62 1.55 -25.22
CA SER A 42 6.32 0.91 -25.48
C SER A 42 5.20 1.87 -25.13
N PRO A 43 3.98 1.75 -25.69
CA PRO A 43 2.80 2.38 -25.10
C PRO A 43 2.48 1.77 -23.73
N PRO A 44 1.86 2.54 -22.80
CA PRO A 44 1.41 2.02 -21.51
C PRO A 44 0.27 1.01 -21.71
N SER A 45 0.30 -0.07 -20.93
CA SER A 45 -0.73 -1.12 -20.96
C SER A 45 -1.81 -0.86 -19.91
N GLN A 46 -3.05 -1.20 -20.20
CA GLN A 46 -4.09 -1.15 -19.17
C GLN A 46 -3.84 -2.24 -18.12
N LEU A 47 -3.97 -1.88 -16.85
CA LEU A 47 -3.80 -2.81 -15.72
C LEU A 47 -5.03 -2.81 -14.83
N GLU A 48 -5.33 -3.97 -14.28
CA GLU A 48 -6.43 -4.18 -13.35
C GLU A 48 -5.95 -4.95 -12.12
N ILE A 49 -6.26 -4.40 -10.94
CA ILE A 49 -6.01 -5.05 -9.65
C ILE A 49 -7.34 -5.60 -9.13
N THR A 50 -7.42 -6.90 -8.94
CA THR A 50 -8.62 -7.59 -8.44
C THR A 50 -8.28 -8.54 -7.30
N GLN A 51 -9.31 -9.10 -6.67
CA GLN A 51 -9.19 -10.17 -5.67
C GLN A 51 -8.20 -9.87 -4.53
N VAL A 52 -8.12 -8.60 -4.10
CA VAL A 52 -7.29 -8.20 -2.96
C VAL A 52 -7.77 -8.93 -1.71
N LYS A 53 -6.89 -9.71 -1.08
CA LYS A 53 -7.14 -10.46 0.15
C LYS A 53 -6.13 -10.04 1.21
N PHE A 54 -6.61 -9.72 2.40
CA PHE A 54 -5.74 -9.35 3.51
C PHE A 54 -5.31 -10.62 4.24
N LYS A 55 -4.01 -10.76 4.46
CA LYS A 55 -3.42 -11.78 5.31
C LYS A 55 -3.22 -11.24 6.73
N GLN A 56 -2.77 -9.99 6.85
CA GLN A 56 -2.45 -9.37 8.14
C GLN A 56 -2.56 -7.86 8.06
N ILE A 57 -2.98 -7.24 9.17
CA ILE A 57 -3.00 -5.80 9.37
C ILE A 57 -2.27 -5.51 10.68
N GLU A 58 -1.19 -4.74 10.61
CA GLU A 58 -0.43 -4.30 11.78
C GLU A 58 -0.58 -2.79 11.96
N PRO A 59 -1.29 -2.32 13.01
CA PRO A 59 -1.40 -0.90 13.32
C PRO A 59 -0.18 -0.40 14.09
N PHE A 60 0.35 0.77 13.72
CA PHE A 60 1.42 1.47 14.44
C PHE A 60 1.40 2.96 14.11
N PHE A 61 2.22 3.75 14.80
CA PHE A 61 2.32 5.19 14.53
C PHE A 61 3.61 5.52 13.75
N ILE A 62 3.48 6.39 12.75
CA ILE A 62 4.61 7.12 12.16
C ILE A 62 4.44 8.57 12.60
N GLY A 63 5.29 9.04 13.52
CA GLY A 63 5.05 10.30 14.21
C GLY A 63 3.78 10.23 15.06
N ASP A 64 2.84 11.16 14.86
CA ASP A 64 1.53 11.20 15.50
C ASP A 64 0.40 10.61 14.63
N LEU A 65 0.73 10.05 13.46
CA LEU A 65 -0.25 9.57 12.48
C LEU A 65 -0.42 8.06 12.51
N ALA A 66 -1.68 7.63 12.64
CA ALA A 66 -2.08 6.24 12.57
C ALA A 66 -1.70 5.64 11.22
N THR A 67 -0.91 4.57 11.25
CA THR A 67 -0.41 3.86 10.08
C THR A 67 -0.76 2.37 10.20
N TYR A 68 -1.13 1.77 9.09
CA TYR A 68 -1.47 0.36 9.01
C TYR A 68 -0.59 -0.29 7.95
N ARG A 69 0.25 -1.24 8.37
CA ARG A 69 0.89 -2.15 7.43
C ARG A 69 -0.11 -3.25 7.07
N VAL A 70 -0.37 -3.42 5.78
CA VAL A 70 -1.30 -4.42 5.27
C VAL A 70 -0.52 -5.37 4.38
N LEU A 71 -0.54 -6.65 4.75
CA LEU A 71 0.04 -7.73 3.96
C LEU A 71 -1.07 -8.58 3.38
N GLY A 72 -0.84 -9.13 2.18
CA GLY A 72 -1.84 -9.96 1.55
C GLY A 72 -1.48 -10.40 0.15
N THR A 73 -2.52 -10.75 -0.61
CA THR A 73 -2.40 -11.14 -2.03
C THR A 73 -3.37 -10.39 -2.92
N TYR A 74 -3.03 -10.23 -4.19
CA TYR A 74 -3.92 -9.68 -5.22
C TYR A 74 -3.75 -10.41 -6.57
N SER A 75 -4.72 -10.22 -7.45
CA SER A 75 -4.63 -10.65 -8.85
C SER A 75 -4.38 -9.43 -9.73
N LEU A 76 -3.47 -9.56 -10.68
CA LEU A 76 -3.06 -8.54 -11.64
C LEU A 76 -3.41 -9.01 -13.05
N THR A 77 -4.22 -8.24 -13.76
CA THR A 77 -4.44 -8.42 -15.19
C THR A 77 -3.76 -7.29 -15.94
N ILE A 78 -3.00 -7.61 -16.98
CA ILE A 78 -2.34 -6.64 -17.86
C ILE A 78 -2.80 -6.90 -19.30
N GLU A 79 -3.31 -5.86 -19.95
CA GLU A 79 -3.67 -5.89 -21.37
C GLU A 79 -2.46 -5.43 -22.21
N LEU A 80 -1.71 -6.40 -22.74
CA LEU A 80 -0.62 -6.13 -23.68
C LEU A 80 -1.17 -6.10 -25.12
N PRO A 81 -0.50 -5.44 -26.08
CA PRO A 81 -1.00 -5.32 -27.45
C PRO A 81 -1.31 -6.65 -28.15
N LYS A 82 -0.64 -7.74 -27.76
CA LYS A 82 -0.77 -9.07 -28.40
C LYS A 82 -1.44 -10.11 -27.52
N GLN A 83 -1.62 -9.85 -26.22
CA GLN A 83 -2.14 -10.85 -25.28
C GLN A 83 -2.60 -10.21 -23.96
N ARG A 84 -3.52 -10.89 -23.29
CA ARG A 84 -3.87 -10.62 -21.88
C ARG A 84 -3.03 -11.52 -20.97
N VAL A 85 -2.39 -10.93 -19.97
CA VAL A 85 -1.63 -11.67 -18.96
C VAL A 85 -2.31 -11.51 -17.61
N THR A 86 -2.66 -12.63 -16.96
CA THR A 86 -3.24 -12.63 -15.62
C THR A 86 -2.30 -13.35 -14.66
N GLN A 87 -1.88 -12.65 -13.62
CA GLN A 87 -1.09 -13.19 -12.50
C GLN A 87 -1.99 -13.23 -11.27
N GLN A 88 -2.06 -14.39 -10.61
CA GLN A 88 -2.85 -14.58 -9.41
C GLN A 88 -1.93 -14.70 -8.19
N GLN A 89 -2.47 -14.38 -7.01
CA GLN A 89 -1.79 -14.54 -5.72
C GLN A 89 -0.47 -13.74 -5.59
N ASN A 90 -0.35 -12.62 -6.30
CA ASN A 90 0.78 -11.71 -6.13
C ASN A 90 0.79 -11.18 -4.70
N LEU A 91 1.93 -11.26 -4.02
CA LEU A 91 2.07 -10.76 -2.65
C LEU A 91 2.14 -9.24 -2.65
N PHE A 92 1.60 -8.62 -1.61
CA PHE A 92 1.81 -7.20 -1.33
C PHE A 92 2.11 -6.97 0.15
N ASP A 93 2.88 -5.91 0.40
CA ASP A 93 3.18 -5.35 1.72
C ASP A 93 3.18 -3.83 1.58
N ILE A 94 2.12 -3.19 2.06
CA ILE A 94 1.92 -1.74 1.91
C ILE A 94 1.66 -1.07 3.25
N TYR A 95 2.05 0.20 3.37
CA TYR A 95 1.85 0.99 4.57
C TYR A 95 0.89 2.13 4.24
N LEU A 96 -0.26 2.18 4.91
CA LEU A 96 -1.28 3.21 4.71
C LEU A 96 -1.39 4.08 5.96
N GLN A 97 -1.04 5.35 5.80
CA GLN A 97 -1.07 6.36 6.85
C GLN A 97 -2.33 7.22 6.72
N ARG A 98 -3.14 7.21 7.77
CA ARG A 98 -4.33 8.05 7.87
C ARG A 98 -3.94 9.46 8.33
N GLN A 99 -4.44 10.48 7.65
CA GLN A 99 -4.14 11.87 7.99
C GLN A 99 -5.01 12.37 9.16
N LYS A 100 -4.62 13.49 9.79
CA LYS A 100 -5.26 14.02 11.02
C LYS A 100 -6.77 14.20 10.93
N GLU A 101 -7.26 14.66 9.78
CA GLU A 101 -8.70 14.83 9.54
C GLU A 101 -9.47 13.50 9.37
N GLY A 102 -8.76 12.38 9.25
CA GLY A 102 -9.32 11.03 9.12
C GLY A 102 -9.96 10.73 7.75
N LYS A 103 -9.99 11.69 6.83
CA LYS A 103 -10.64 11.59 5.52
C LYS A 103 -9.71 11.12 4.40
N THR A 104 -8.43 11.42 4.53
CA THR A 104 -7.43 11.15 3.49
C THR A 104 -6.40 10.14 3.97
N TRP A 105 -5.86 9.43 2.99
CA TRP A 105 -4.91 8.35 3.19
C TRP A 105 -3.69 8.57 2.31
N ARG A 106 -2.53 8.29 2.86
CA ARG A 106 -1.27 8.32 2.12
C ARG A 106 -0.62 6.95 2.15
N LEU A 107 -0.11 6.53 1.00
CA LEU A 107 0.79 5.39 0.92
C LEU A 107 2.15 5.84 1.45
N ALA A 108 2.63 5.21 2.50
CA ALA A 108 3.97 5.39 3.03
C ALA A 108 4.90 4.32 2.42
N VAL A 109 6.02 4.77 1.87
CA VAL A 109 7.04 3.92 1.26
C VAL A 109 8.34 4.11 2.05
N PRO A 110 8.89 3.05 2.65
CA PRO A 110 10.14 3.15 3.40
C PRO A 110 11.29 3.54 2.45
N GLN A 111 12.12 4.50 2.84
CA GLN A 111 13.26 4.99 2.04
C GLN A 111 14.62 4.51 2.58
N GLY A 112 14.64 3.96 3.79
CA GLY A 112 15.84 3.43 4.42
C GLY A 112 15.46 2.40 5.48
N ILE A 113 16.37 1.47 5.75
CA ILE A 113 16.23 0.46 6.79
C ILE A 113 17.38 0.65 7.77
N GLU A 114 17.05 0.90 9.03
CA GLU A 114 18.02 0.90 10.13
C GLU A 114 17.60 -0.16 11.14
N GLN A 115 18.55 -1.01 11.55
CA GLN A 115 18.30 -2.08 12.54
C GLN A 115 17.09 -2.97 12.18
N GLY A 116 16.87 -3.22 10.88
CA GLY A 116 15.77 -4.05 10.39
C GLY A 116 14.39 -3.37 10.40
N LYS A 117 14.32 -2.06 10.64
CA LYS A 117 13.07 -1.28 10.61
C LYS A 117 13.18 -0.08 9.67
N PRO A 118 12.08 0.36 9.05
CA PRO A 118 12.07 1.59 8.28
C PRO A 118 12.52 2.81 9.11
N SER A 119 13.56 3.51 8.66
CA SER A 119 14.08 4.71 9.34
C SER A 119 13.53 6.01 8.78
N SER A 120 13.14 6.02 7.50
CA SER A 120 12.58 7.18 6.81
C SER A 120 11.46 6.76 5.86
N TRP A 121 10.55 7.70 5.60
CA TRP A 121 9.31 7.45 4.87
C TRP A 121 9.05 8.53 3.83
N GLN A 122 8.77 8.11 2.60
CA GLN A 122 8.19 8.95 1.57
C GLN A 122 6.70 8.66 1.48
N THR A 123 5.87 9.69 1.33
CA THR A 123 4.41 9.50 1.33
C THR A 123 3.76 10.04 0.05
N TYR A 124 2.80 9.28 -0.47
CA TYR A 124 2.04 9.62 -1.67
C TYR A 124 0.54 9.67 -1.33
N LEU A 125 -0.17 10.69 -1.80
CA LEU A 125 -1.60 10.77 -1.63
C LEU A 125 -2.30 9.72 -2.51
N ILE A 126 -3.19 8.92 -1.91
CA ILE A 126 -4.06 7.99 -2.64
C ILE A 126 -5.44 8.65 -2.81
N ARG A 127 -5.89 8.78 -4.06
CA ARG A 127 -7.21 9.36 -4.42
C ARG A 127 -8.18 8.28 -4.87
#